data_AF-A0A1J8PR56-F1
#
_entry.id   AF-A0A1J8PR56-F1
#
_cell.length_a   1.000
_cell.length_b   1.000
_cell.length_c   1.000
_cell.angle_alpha   90.00
_cell.angle_beta   90.00
_cell.angle_gamma   90.00
#
_symmetry.space_group_name_H-M   'P 1'
#
loop_
_entity.id
_entity.type
_entity.pdbx_description
1 polymer ?
#
loop_
_entity_poly.entity_id
_entity_poly.type
_entity_poly.pdbx_seq_one_letter_code
_entity_poly.pdbx_strand_id
1 'polypeptide(L)'
;MLRFNEEASAKIFQENNQRCRPNTVDLHGLYVTEAEFYFKRAVQQVRESGESSLRVIVGKGNHSDDNIPKIKPAIQTLGENLGVTVTVDPTNNGCLIVTGLTPEATIRSFL
;
A
#
# COMPACT_ATOMS: atom_id res chain seq x y z
N MET A 1 22.36 -8.50 9.70
CA MET A 1 22.19 -7.03 9.64
C MET A 1 20.74 -6.71 9.26
N LEU A 2 19.75 -7.13 10.07
CA LEU A 2 18.34 -7.13 9.66
C LEU A 2 17.33 -6.82 10.78
N ARG A 3 17.78 -6.63 12.03
CA ARG A 3 16.91 -6.43 13.21
C ARG A 3 16.85 -5.00 13.74
N PHE A 4 17.73 -4.10 13.30
CA PHE A 4 17.72 -2.70 13.72
C PHE A 4 16.83 -1.79 12.84
N ASN A 5 16.30 -2.31 11.72
CA ASN A 5 15.46 -1.54 10.81
C ASN A 5 13.95 -1.67 11.10
N GLU A 6 13.49 -2.78 11.71
CA GLU A 6 12.06 -3.00 11.98
C GLU A 6 11.47 -2.00 12.99
N GLU A 7 12.19 -1.67 14.07
CA GLU A 7 11.67 -0.72 15.07
C GLU A 7 11.62 0.71 14.51
N ALA A 8 12.63 1.10 13.73
CA ALA A 8 12.68 2.41 13.10
C ALA A 8 11.57 2.55 12.04
N SER A 9 11.37 1.53 11.20
CA SER A 9 10.34 1.52 10.16
C SER A 9 8.93 1.42 10.74
N ALA A 10 8.74 0.64 11.80
CA ALA A 10 7.46 0.59 12.51
C ALA A 10 7.10 1.94 13.13
N LYS A 11 8.07 2.67 13.69
CA LYS A 11 7.84 4.01 14.25
C LYS A 11 7.48 5.01 13.16
N ILE A 12 8.22 5.04 12.04
CA ILE A 12 7.91 5.89 10.87
C ILE A 12 6.51 5.58 10.34
N PHE A 13 6.20 4.29 10.14
CA PHE A 13 4.89 3.85 9.69
C PHE A 13 3.79 4.30 10.65
N GLN A 14 3.97 4.10 11.96
CA GLN A 14 2.98 4.46 12.96
C GLN A 14 2.74 5.97 13.01
N GLU A 15 3.80 6.79 12.97
CA GLU A 15 3.70 8.26 12.97
C GLU A 15 2.98 8.76 11.70
N ASN A 16 3.31 8.22 10.54
CA ASN A 16 2.70 8.63 9.27
C ASN A 16 1.21 8.24 9.18
N ASN A 17 0.87 7.05 9.67
CA ASN A 17 -0.49 6.52 9.55
C ASN A 17 -1.44 7.03 10.64
N GLN A 18 -0.94 7.58 11.76
CA GLN A 18 -1.78 8.17 12.83
C GLN A 18 -2.68 9.32 12.36
N ARG A 19 -2.28 10.03 11.30
CA ARG A 19 -3.02 11.20 10.75
C ARG A 19 -3.60 10.93 9.36
N CYS A 20 -3.51 9.69 8.88
CA CYS A 20 -4.02 9.35 7.57
C CYS A 20 -5.55 9.34 7.54
N ARG A 21 -6.09 9.64 6.35
CA ARG A 21 -7.53 9.52 6.11
C ARG A 21 -7.94 8.04 6.18
N PRO A 22 -9.24 7.74 6.41
CA PRO A 22 -9.76 6.39 6.26
C PRO A 22 -9.35 5.79 4.91
N ASN A 23 -9.11 4.48 4.88
CA ASN A 23 -8.67 3.74 3.69
C ASN A 23 -7.43 4.34 3.01
N THR A 24 -6.52 4.91 3.81
CA THR A 24 -5.22 5.39 3.35
C THR A 24 -4.12 4.75 4.18
N VAL A 25 -3.09 4.24 3.50
CA VAL A 25 -1.87 3.74 4.13
C VAL A 25 -0.67 4.52 3.61
N ASP A 26 0.20 4.95 4.51
CA ASP A 26 1.43 5.65 4.18
C ASP A 26 2.64 4.74 4.35
N LEU A 27 3.31 4.47 3.23
CA LEU A 27 4.49 3.63 3.10
C LEU A 27 5.74 4.46 2.76
N HIS A 28 5.65 5.79 2.78
CA HIS A 28 6.80 6.63 2.44
C HIS A 28 7.92 6.43 3.46
N GLY A 29 9.17 6.46 2.98
CA GLY A 29 10.36 6.32 3.82
C GLY A 29 10.65 4.91 4.32
N LEU A 30 9.81 3.92 4.00
CA LEU A 30 10.04 2.52 4.31
C LEU A 30 11.00 1.86 3.31
N TYR A 31 11.63 0.75 3.71
CA TYR A 31 12.29 -0.13 2.76
C TYR A 31 11.26 -0.91 1.95
N VAL A 32 11.65 -1.37 0.75
CA VAL A 32 10.75 -2.09 -0.18
C VAL A 32 10.08 -3.28 0.50
N THR A 33 10.83 -4.11 1.21
CA THR A 33 10.32 -5.31 1.90
C THR A 33 9.29 -4.97 2.98
N GLU A 34 9.49 -3.84 3.68
CA GLU A 34 8.58 -3.37 4.72
C GLU A 34 7.30 -2.80 4.10
N ALA A 35 7.45 -2.00 3.04
CA ALA A 35 6.32 -1.45 2.29
C ALA A 35 5.42 -2.57 1.74
N GLU A 36 6.00 -3.63 1.17
CA GLU A 36 5.26 -4.80 0.69
C GLU A 36 4.50 -5.52 1.81
N PHE A 37 5.13 -5.66 2.99
CA PHE A 37 4.51 -6.27 4.16
C PHE A 37 3.29 -5.47 4.63
N TYR A 38 3.45 -4.16 4.83
CA TYR A 38 2.35 -3.30 5.28
C TYR A 38 1.26 -3.14 4.22
N PHE A 39 1.62 -3.11 2.93
CA PHE A 39 0.66 -3.08 1.83
C PHE A 39 -0.26 -4.31 1.83
N LYS A 40 0.30 -5.53 1.98
CA LYS A 40 -0.50 -6.76 2.09
C LYS A 40 -1.52 -6.69 3.23
N ARG A 41 -1.07 -6.22 4.40
CA ARG A 41 -1.95 -6.08 5.57
C ARG A 41 -3.05 -5.05 5.33
N ALA A 42 -2.74 -3.90 4.74
CA ALA A 42 -3.73 -2.87 4.42
C ALA A 42 -4.76 -3.38 3.40
N VAL A 43 -4.33 -4.08 2.35
CA VAL A 43 -5.22 -4.70 1.36
C VAL A 43 -6.16 -5.71 2.03
N GLN A 44 -5.64 -6.55 2.93
CA GLN A 44 -6.46 -7.50 3.68
C GLN A 44 -7.48 -6.80 4.60
N GLN A 45 -7.06 -5.77 5.33
CA GLN A 45 -7.96 -5.02 6.21
C GLN A 45 -9.10 -4.35 5.45
N VAL A 46 -8.81 -3.76 4.27
CA VAL A 46 -9.83 -3.11 3.43
C VAL A 46 -10.79 -4.14 2.82
N ARG A 47 -10.28 -5.33 2.46
CA ARG A 47 -11.12 -6.48 2.05
C ARG A 47 -12.07 -6.90 3.17
N GLU A 48 -11.57 -7.02 4.40
CA GLU A 48 -12.34 -7.40 5.58
C GLU A 48 -13.38 -6.34 5.98
N SER A 49 -13.07 -5.05 5.78
CA SER A 49 -14.01 -3.96 6.04
C SER A 49 -15.08 -3.79 4.93
N GLY A 50 -14.96 -4.52 3.82
CA GLY A 50 -15.89 -4.44 2.68
C GLY A 50 -15.75 -3.16 1.84
N GLU A 51 -14.63 -2.45 1.99
CA GLU A 51 -14.36 -1.21 1.26
C GLU A 51 -13.78 -1.51 -0.13
N SER A 52 -14.14 -0.70 -1.12
CA SER A 52 -13.79 -1.00 -2.53
C SER A 52 -12.44 -0.44 -2.96
N SER A 53 -11.84 0.46 -2.17
CA SER A 53 -10.62 1.19 -2.55
C SER A 53 -9.69 1.45 -1.38
N LEU A 54 -8.39 1.42 -1.66
CA LEU A 54 -7.32 1.79 -0.72
C LEU A 54 -6.39 2.81 -1.39
N ARG A 55 -6.06 3.90 -0.69
CA ARG A 55 -5.03 4.86 -1.11
C ARG A 55 -3.71 4.50 -0.47
N VAL A 56 -2.63 4.51 -1.25
CA VAL A 56 -1.30 4.11 -0.80
C VAL A 56 -0.30 5.21 -1.12
N ILE A 57 0.25 5.84 -0.09
CA ILE A 57 1.26 6.88 -0.24
C ILE A 57 2.62 6.20 -0.29
N VAL A 58 3.33 6.32 -1.42
CA VAL A 58 4.66 5.74 -1.64
C VAL A 58 5.77 6.79 -1.66
N GLY A 59 5.40 8.07 -1.51
CA GLY A 59 6.28 9.21 -1.66
C GLY A 59 6.52 9.59 -3.12
N LYS A 60 6.93 10.85 -3.36
CA LYS A 60 7.12 11.39 -4.73
C LYS A 60 8.40 10.89 -5.42
N GLY A 61 9.32 10.27 -4.68
CA GLY A 61 10.62 9.82 -5.22
C GLY A 61 11.67 10.93 -5.40
N ASN A 62 11.38 12.17 -4.99
CA ASN A 62 12.22 13.35 -5.25
C ASN A 62 13.52 13.44 -4.38
N HIS A 63 13.73 12.53 -3.43
CA HIS A 63 14.84 12.59 -2.46
C HIS A 63 15.56 11.25 -2.26
N SER A 64 15.55 10.36 -3.26
CA SER A 64 16.29 9.10 -3.15
C SER A 64 17.78 9.41 -3.39
N ASP A 65 18.66 9.14 -2.43
CA ASP A 65 20.13 9.33 -2.57
C ASP A 65 20.74 8.54 -3.75
N ASP A 66 20.00 7.56 -4.31
CA ASP A 66 20.33 6.77 -5.50
C ASP A 66 19.36 6.98 -6.69
N ASN A 67 18.43 7.94 -6.61
CA ASN A 67 17.45 8.32 -7.65
C ASN A 67 16.52 7.20 -8.21
N ILE A 68 16.46 6.01 -7.59
CA ILE A 68 15.55 4.93 -8.03
C ILE A 68 14.37 4.82 -7.05
N PRO A 69 13.16 5.28 -7.41
CA PRO A 69 11.96 5.05 -6.62
C PRO A 69 11.59 3.56 -6.67
N LYS A 70 12.04 2.78 -5.69
CA LYS A 70 11.85 1.31 -5.65
C LYS A 70 10.50 0.87 -5.09
N ILE A 71 9.86 1.68 -4.24
CA ILE A 71 8.59 1.32 -3.58
C ILE A 71 7.44 1.29 -4.60
N LYS A 72 7.28 2.35 -5.41
CA LYS A 72 6.20 2.43 -6.41
C LYS A 72 6.13 1.19 -7.31
N PRO A 73 7.19 0.78 -8.04
CA PRO A 73 7.13 -0.38 -8.90
C PRO A 73 6.92 -1.69 -8.12
N ALA A 74 7.49 -1.82 -6.91
CA ALA A 74 7.27 -3.00 -6.08
C ALA A 74 5.79 -3.16 -5.67
N ILE A 75 5.14 -2.07 -5.26
CA ILE A 75 3.72 -2.08 -4.88
C ILE A 75 2.81 -2.35 -6.09
N GLN A 76 3.14 -1.82 -7.27
CA GLN A 76 2.38 -2.11 -8.49
C GLN A 76 2.45 -3.61 -8.84
N THR A 77 3.66 -4.18 -8.91
CA THR A 77 3.86 -5.62 -9.17
C THR A 77 3.17 -6.49 -8.12
N LEU A 78 3.26 -6.10 -6.84
CA LEU A 78 2.60 -6.84 -5.77
C LEU A 78 1.07 -6.76 -5.86
N GLY A 79 0.52 -5.61 -6.24
CA GLY A 79 -0.92 -5.47 -6.45
C GLY A 79 -1.44 -6.38 -7.56
N GLU A 80 -0.74 -6.44 -8.69
CA GLU A 80 -1.05 -7.37 -9.78
C GLU A 80 -1.07 -8.83 -9.29
N ASN A 81 -0.06 -9.23 -8.50
CA ASN A 81 0.02 -10.56 -7.90
C ASN A 81 -1.13 -10.86 -6.91
N LEU A 82 -1.70 -9.84 -6.27
CA LEU A 82 -2.84 -9.96 -5.36
C LEU A 82 -4.20 -9.91 -6.09
N GLY A 83 -4.19 -9.75 -7.42
CA GLY A 83 -5.39 -9.60 -8.25
C GLY A 83 -6.09 -8.26 -8.06
N VAL A 84 -5.38 -7.22 -7.62
CA VAL A 84 -5.93 -5.87 -7.43
C VAL A 84 -5.38 -4.91 -8.47
N THR A 85 -6.18 -3.92 -8.83
CA THR A 85 -5.75 -2.90 -9.79
C THR A 85 -5.08 -1.76 -9.04
N VAL A 86 -3.82 -1.47 -9.37
CA VAL A 86 -3.04 -0.38 -8.77
C VAL A 86 -2.78 0.70 -9.81
N THR A 87 -3.39 1.87 -9.62
CA THR A 87 -3.23 3.04 -10.50
C THR A 87 -2.51 4.17 -9.78
N VAL A 88 -1.83 5.05 -10.51
CA VAL A 88 -1.23 6.25 -9.93
C VAL A 88 -2.30 7.34 -9.84
N ASP A 89 -2.39 8.04 -8.71
CA ASP A 89 -3.30 9.17 -8.56
C ASP A 89 -2.90 10.30 -9.54
N PRO A 90 -3.81 10.76 -10.40
CA PRO A 90 -3.48 11.75 -11.45
C PRO A 90 -3.08 13.11 -10.87
N THR A 91 -3.46 13.42 -9.63
CA THR A 91 -3.14 14.68 -8.95
C THR A 91 -1.91 14.58 -8.07
N ASN A 92 -1.49 13.35 -7.71
CA ASN A 92 -0.36 13.12 -6.83
C ASN A 92 0.40 11.85 -7.23
N ASN A 93 1.50 12.03 -7.97
CA ASN A 93 2.38 10.94 -8.39
C ASN A 93 2.99 10.12 -7.23
N GLY A 94 2.95 10.61 -5.98
CA GLY A 94 3.38 9.85 -4.80
C GLY A 94 2.26 9.04 -4.14
N CYS A 95 1.09 8.98 -4.74
CA CYS A 95 -0.09 8.27 -4.25
C CYS A 95 -0.55 7.26 -5.30
N LEU A 96 -0.86 6.04 -4.85
CA LEU A 96 -1.46 4.98 -5.66
C LEU A 96 -2.89 4.74 -5.18
N ILE A 97 -3.78 4.43 -6.11
CA ILE A 97 -5.16 4.07 -5.86
C ILE A 97 -5.32 2.59 -6.21
N VAL A 98 -5.63 1.81 -5.20
CA VAL A 98 -5.89 0.37 -5.29
C VAL A 98 -7.39 0.15 -5.35
N THR A 99 -7.84 -0.62 -6.34
CA THR A 99 -9.25 -1.00 -6.56
C THR A 99 -9.37 -2.49 -6.86
N GLY A 100 -10.59 -3.03 -6.91
CA GLY A 100 -10.80 -4.48 -7.02
C GLY A 100 -10.58 -5.20 -5.69
N LEU A 101 -10.87 -4.51 -4.57
CA LEU A 101 -10.70 -5.04 -3.21
C LEU A 101 -11.96 -5.70 -2.67
N THR A 102 -13.09 -5.60 -3.38
CA THR A 102 -14.28 -6.36 -3.02
C THR A 102 -14.01 -7.85 -3.27
N PRO A 103 -14.32 -8.74 -2.30
CA PRO A 103 -14.51 -10.14 -2.65
C PRO A 103 -15.49 -10.18 -3.81
N GLU A 104 -15.20 -10.90 -4.90
CA GLU A 104 -16.25 -11.25 -5.85
C GLU A 104 -17.43 -11.73 -5.03
N ALA A 105 -18.58 -11.07 -5.18
CA ALA A 105 -19.79 -11.55 -4.56
C ALA A 105 -19.96 -12.98 -5.09
N THR A 106 -19.64 -13.98 -4.27
CA THR A 106 -20.05 -15.35 -4.49
C THR A 106 -21.56 -15.27 -4.60
N ILE A 107 -22.05 -15.17 -5.83
CA ILE A 107 -23.46 -15.29 -6.15
C ILE A 107 -23.82 -16.63 -5.53
N ARG A 108 -24.51 -16.57 -4.40
CA ARG A 108 -25.11 -17.74 -3.77
C ARG A 108 -26.01 -18.33 -4.84
N SER A 109 -25.55 -19.40 -5.46
CA SER A 109 -26.39 -20.27 -6.26
C SER A 109 -27.43 -20.81 -5.30
N PHE A 110 -28.57 -20.12 -5.21
CA PHE A 110 -29.81 -20.70 -4.70
C PHE A 110 -30.24 -21.73 -5.74
N LEU A 111 -29.90 -22.98 -5.51
CA LEU A 111 -30.62 -24.16 -6.00
C LEU A 111 -30.82 -25.09 -4.81
#